data_AF-A0A5J4TVJ3-F1
#
_entry.id   AF-A0A5J4TVJ3-F1
#
_cell.length_a   1.000
_cell.length_b   1.000
_cell.length_c   1.000
_cell.angle_alpha   90.00
_cell.angle_beta   90.00
_cell.angle_gamma   90.00
#
_symmetry.space_group_name_H-M   'P 1'
#
loop_
_entity.id
_entity.type
_entity.pdbx_description
1 polymer ?
#
loop_
_entity_poly.entity_id
_entity_poly.type
_entity_poly.pdbx_seq_one_letter_code
_entity_poly.pdbx_strand_id
1 'polypeptide(L)'
;VKNKSGIHSFCYDIRQADFLDQWLDQVFEEAKQIKKDNKYEDESILQHFEVPVIGFNSVKFDVSLVFKNLKSKNWKIVKHMTLKKFVRDIGGGTMTKGKFPYEYININNYATELDKSEPFPREAFDNKLKNKSISEAKCQEYLVDAAKFTTRWDQARSYNIYDTRITIEPIDNLIKMMFKYKIDMLVIFSMSQCANAIKYSSAYDDFKMNGDYNIEDTDKPINITMPYWTAKVESYIEQDQKKNRDSSKNVTIGDYEYFKELFEKYRCYICNCKFTWKNRPTLDRIDNELGHMKDNVLPCCLYCNKKDITGGLSNALHRYNNM
;
A
#
# COMPACT_ATOMS: atom_id res chain seq x y z
N VAL A 1 -19.31 4.61 14.70
CA VAL A 1 -19.05 3.16 14.75
C VAL A 1 -20.34 2.39 14.51
N LYS A 2 -20.32 1.30 13.74
CA LYS A 2 -21.50 0.43 13.54
C LYS A 2 -21.30 -0.88 14.32
N ASN A 3 -22.25 -1.23 15.17
CA ASN A 3 -22.29 -2.48 15.94
C ASN A 3 -23.67 -3.15 15.77
N LYS A 4 -23.97 -4.25 16.47
CA LYS A 4 -25.27 -4.95 16.34
C LYS A 4 -26.48 -4.08 16.74
N SER A 5 -26.28 -3.11 17.63
CA SER A 5 -27.32 -2.20 18.13
C SER A 5 -27.60 -1.02 17.19
N GLY A 6 -26.75 -0.77 16.19
CA GLY A 6 -26.96 0.27 15.18
C GLY A 6 -25.69 1.07 14.85
N ILE A 7 -25.88 2.29 14.35
CA ILE A 7 -24.80 3.25 14.05
C ILE A 7 -24.74 4.27 15.19
N HIS A 8 -23.59 4.33 15.85
CA HIS A 8 -23.29 5.27 16.93
C HIS A 8 -22.30 6.33 16.44
N SER A 9 -22.63 7.60 16.66
CA SER A 9 -21.74 8.73 16.33
C SER A 9 -21.23 9.35 17.62
N PHE A 10 -19.92 9.58 17.69
CA PHE A 10 -19.24 10.21 18.83
C PHE A 10 -18.60 11.51 18.37
N CYS A 11 -18.77 12.57 19.15
CA CYS A 11 -18.23 13.90 18.87
C CYS A 11 -17.34 14.32 20.04
N TYR A 12 -16.12 14.77 19.74
CA TYR A 12 -15.16 15.24 20.75
C TYR A 12 -14.75 16.67 20.43
N ASP A 13 -14.60 17.49 21.48
CA ASP A 13 -14.07 18.85 21.33
C ASP A 13 -12.54 18.81 21.33
N ILE A 14 -11.95 19.09 20.18
CA ILE A 14 -10.49 19.11 19.96
C ILE A 14 -9.74 20.14 20.83
N ARG A 15 -10.45 21.04 21.50
CA ARG A 15 -9.88 22.06 22.40
C ARG A 15 -9.59 21.51 23.80
N GLN A 16 -10.13 20.35 24.17
CA GLN A 16 -9.83 19.69 25.43
C GLN A 16 -8.44 19.04 25.37
N ALA A 17 -7.67 19.09 26.44
CA ALA A 17 -6.27 18.63 26.42
C ALA A 17 -6.14 17.11 26.25
N ASP A 18 -7.13 16.36 26.70
CA ASP A 18 -7.20 14.91 26.79
C ASP A 18 -8.17 14.29 25.77
N PHE A 19 -8.70 15.09 24.82
CA PHE A 19 -9.68 14.62 23.84
C PHE A 19 -9.20 13.40 23.04
N LEU A 20 -7.89 13.30 22.80
CA LEU A 20 -7.30 12.19 22.04
C LEU A 20 -7.31 10.90 22.85
N ASP A 21 -7.01 10.98 24.15
CA ASP A 21 -7.04 9.83 25.05
C ASP A 21 -8.49 9.35 25.22
N GLN A 22 -9.42 10.27 25.45
CA GLN A 22 -10.86 9.97 25.50
C GLN A 22 -11.38 9.34 24.20
N TRP A 23 -10.93 9.84 23.05
CA TRP A 23 -11.30 9.29 21.75
C TRP A 23 -10.72 7.89 21.53
N LEU A 24 -9.44 7.68 21.87
CA LEU A 24 -8.80 6.38 21.77
C LEU A 24 -9.49 5.35 22.67
N ASP A 25 -9.72 5.69 23.94
CA ASP A 25 -10.41 4.81 24.89
C ASP A 25 -11.79 4.39 24.36
N GLN A 26 -12.57 5.34 23.83
CA GLN A 26 -13.86 5.03 23.23
C GLN A 26 -13.74 4.10 22.02
N VAL A 27 -12.78 4.34 21.12
CA VAL A 27 -12.59 3.49 19.93
C VAL A 27 -12.16 2.07 20.34
N PHE A 28 -11.35 1.91 21.38
CA PHE A 28 -10.98 0.61 21.93
C PHE A 28 -12.17 -0.11 22.58
N GLU A 29 -13.00 0.59 23.36
CA GLU A 29 -14.22 0.00 23.95
C GLU A 29 -15.22 -0.45 22.88
N GLU A 30 -15.41 0.36 21.85
CA GLU A 30 -16.25 0.00 20.71
C GLU A 30 -15.70 -1.21 19.94
N ALA A 31 -14.38 -1.31 19.76
CA ALA A 31 -13.75 -2.47 19.13
C ALA A 31 -13.95 -3.75 19.96
N LYS A 32 -13.90 -3.67 21.30
CA LYS A 32 -14.25 -4.78 22.19
C LYS A 32 -15.70 -5.20 22.01
N GLN A 33 -16.61 -4.24 21.87
CA GLN A 33 -18.03 -4.54 21.65
C GLN A 33 -18.28 -5.18 20.27
N ILE A 34 -17.68 -4.66 19.20
CA ILE A 34 -17.73 -5.28 17.86
C ILE A 34 -17.18 -6.71 17.89
N LYS A 35 -16.09 -6.94 18.64
CA LYS A 35 -15.53 -8.28 18.81
C LYS A 35 -16.55 -9.22 19.46
N LYS A 36 -17.26 -8.78 20.49
CA LYS A 36 -18.34 -9.56 21.15
C LYS A 36 -19.51 -9.79 20.19
N ASP A 37 -19.94 -8.74 19.50
CA ASP A 37 -21.06 -8.79 18.57
C ASP A 37 -20.81 -9.76 17.41
N ASN A 38 -19.57 -9.85 16.94
CA ASN A 38 -19.19 -10.75 15.85
C ASN A 38 -18.85 -12.17 16.31
N LYS A 39 -19.00 -12.51 17.59
CA LYS A 39 -18.87 -13.89 18.05
C LYS A 39 -20.01 -14.74 17.48
N TYR A 40 -19.69 -15.92 16.94
CA TYR A 40 -20.70 -16.94 16.62
C TYR A 40 -21.42 -17.40 17.89
N GLU A 41 -22.69 -17.77 17.78
CA GLU A 41 -23.52 -18.28 18.89
C GLU A 41 -23.05 -19.66 19.39
N ASP A 42 -22.32 -20.41 18.56
CA ASP A 42 -21.72 -21.68 18.91
C ASP A 42 -20.35 -21.48 19.59
N GLU A 43 -20.30 -21.71 20.90
CA GLU A 43 -19.10 -21.54 21.74
C GLU A 43 -18.01 -22.59 21.48
N SER A 44 -18.30 -23.66 20.73
CA SER A 44 -17.31 -24.68 20.35
C SER A 44 -16.38 -24.23 19.20
N ILE A 45 -16.71 -23.12 18.53
CA ILE A 45 -15.93 -22.56 17.44
C ILE A 45 -14.90 -21.57 18.00
N LEU A 46 -13.64 -22.01 18.11
CA LEU A 46 -12.52 -21.15 18.52
C LEU A 46 -12.32 -20.02 17.50
N GLN A 47 -12.50 -18.77 17.93
CA GLN A 47 -12.48 -17.59 17.06
C GLN A 47 -11.34 -16.65 17.43
N HIS A 48 -10.37 -16.50 16.54
CA HIS A 48 -9.32 -15.49 16.65
C HIS A 48 -9.58 -14.38 15.62
N PHE A 49 -10.42 -13.42 15.98
CA PHE A 49 -10.58 -12.19 15.21
C PHE A 49 -9.74 -11.08 15.83
N GLU A 50 -8.79 -10.56 15.06
CA GLU A 50 -8.22 -9.24 15.31
C GLU A 50 -9.22 -8.21 14.79
N VAL A 51 -9.82 -7.43 15.70
CA VAL A 51 -10.62 -6.27 15.30
C VAL A 51 -9.65 -5.12 15.13
N PRO A 52 -9.40 -4.64 13.90
CA PRO A 52 -8.55 -3.48 13.71
C PRO A 52 -9.20 -2.28 14.37
N VAL A 53 -8.58 -1.79 15.45
CA VAL A 53 -9.07 -0.65 16.23
C VAL A 53 -9.01 0.64 15.40
N ILE A 54 -8.04 0.73 14.50
CA ILE A 54 -7.89 1.84 13.55
C ILE A 54 -7.78 1.26 12.14
N GLY A 55 -8.90 1.22 11.43
CA GLY A 55 -8.93 0.94 10.00
C GLY A 55 -8.60 2.21 9.23
N PHE A 56 -7.42 2.29 8.62
CA PHE A 56 -7.06 3.41 7.74
C PHE A 56 -7.84 3.32 6.42
N ASN A 57 -9.07 3.81 6.44
CA ASN A 57 -9.80 4.15 5.23
C ASN A 57 -10.65 5.41 5.42
N SER A 58 -9.99 6.49 5.84
CA SER A 58 -10.54 7.80 5.57
C SER A 58 -9.46 8.65 4.96
N VAL A 59 -9.69 9.00 3.70
CA VAL A 59 -8.98 10.03 2.94
C VAL A 59 -9.16 11.42 3.59
N LYS A 60 -9.72 11.48 4.82
CA LYS A 60 -10.15 12.68 5.55
C LYS A 60 -10.02 12.58 7.09
N PHE A 61 -9.38 11.56 7.68
CA PHE A 61 -8.96 11.75 9.09
C PHE A 61 -7.81 12.74 9.08
N ASP A 62 -7.84 13.73 9.98
CA ASP A 62 -6.75 14.68 10.19
C ASP A 62 -5.50 13.95 10.70
N VAL A 63 -4.78 13.32 9.77
CA VAL A 63 -3.46 12.70 10.00
C VAL A 63 -2.50 13.75 10.57
N SER A 64 -2.74 15.02 10.27
CA SER A 64 -2.14 16.22 10.86
C SER A 64 -2.22 16.28 12.40
N LEU A 65 -3.32 15.84 13.01
CA LEU A 65 -3.53 15.82 14.47
C LEU A 65 -2.70 14.70 15.13
N VAL A 66 -2.74 13.49 14.56
CA VAL A 66 -2.00 12.31 15.05
C VAL A 66 -0.48 12.51 14.89
N PHE A 67 -0.05 13.15 13.81
CA PHE A 67 1.35 13.47 13.55
C PHE A 67 1.95 14.45 14.55
N LYS A 68 1.17 15.39 15.12
CA LYS A 68 1.70 16.38 16.06
C LYS A 68 2.24 15.77 17.35
N ASN A 69 1.71 14.60 17.75
CA ASN A 69 2.06 13.90 19.00
C ASN A 69 3.07 12.75 18.80
N LEU A 70 3.44 12.46 17.56
CA LEU A 70 4.41 11.43 17.18
C LEU A 70 5.84 12.01 17.09
N LYS A 71 6.42 12.45 18.21
CA LYS A 71 7.86 12.81 18.26
C LYS A 71 8.68 11.66 18.84
N SER A 72 9.46 11.00 17.98
CA SER A 72 10.47 10.00 18.35
C SER A 72 11.88 10.56 18.12
N LYS A 73 12.89 10.03 18.83
CA LYS A 73 14.31 10.36 18.61
C LYS A 73 14.82 9.92 17.22
N ASN A 74 14.11 9.00 16.56
CA ASN A 74 14.58 8.33 15.33
C ASN A 74 13.93 8.85 14.03
N TRP A 75 12.97 9.78 14.11
CA TRP A 75 12.36 10.39 12.92
C TRP A 75 11.66 11.71 13.25
N LYS A 76 11.74 12.66 12.31
CA LYS A 76 11.15 14.01 12.43
C LYS A 76 10.16 14.22 11.30
N ILE A 77 8.96 14.68 11.65
CA ILE A 77 7.96 15.09 10.66
C ILE A 77 8.43 16.40 10.02
N VAL A 78 8.69 16.32 8.71
CA VAL A 78 9.11 17.46 7.90
C VAL A 78 7.86 18.07 7.27
N LYS A 79 7.54 19.31 7.65
CA LYS A 79 6.55 20.16 6.96
C LYS A 79 6.85 20.15 5.45
N HIS A 80 5.83 19.96 4.59
CA HIS A 80 5.88 19.97 3.12
C HIS A 80 7.30 20.06 2.53
N MET A 81 7.83 18.92 2.08
CA MET A 81 9.15 18.88 1.46
C MET A 81 9.13 19.71 0.17
N THR A 82 9.90 20.78 0.12
CA THR A 82 10.08 21.57 -1.10
C THR A 82 10.89 20.78 -2.12
N LEU A 83 10.73 21.09 -3.41
CA LEU A 83 11.52 20.46 -4.48
C LEU A 83 13.04 20.53 -4.20
N LYS A 84 13.52 21.69 -3.75
CA LYS A 84 14.93 21.87 -3.33
C LYS A 84 15.36 20.89 -2.24
N LYS A 85 14.48 20.64 -1.26
CA LYS A 85 14.76 19.71 -0.16
C LYS A 85 14.69 18.27 -0.63
N PHE A 86 13.77 17.93 -1.52
CA PHE A 86 13.65 16.61 -2.12
C PHE A 86 14.92 16.23 -2.91
N VAL A 87 15.38 17.11 -3.80
CA VAL A 87 16.59 16.89 -4.59
C VAL A 87 17.82 16.71 -3.70
N ARG A 88 17.94 17.51 -2.64
CA ARG A 88 19.09 17.43 -1.72
C ARG A 88 19.06 16.19 -0.83
N ASP A 89 17.93 15.94 -0.17
CA ASP A 89 17.86 14.92 0.89
C ASP A 89 17.70 13.51 0.31
N ILE A 90 17.14 13.36 -0.90
CA ILE A 90 16.88 12.06 -1.56
C ILE A 90 17.78 11.86 -2.79
N GLY A 91 18.00 12.90 -3.57
CA GLY A 91 18.87 12.85 -4.75
C GLY A 91 20.35 13.06 -4.44
N GLY A 92 20.70 13.67 -3.30
CA GLY A 92 22.08 14.10 -3.01
C GLY A 92 22.55 15.29 -3.86
N GLY A 93 21.66 15.87 -4.67
CA GLY A 93 21.98 16.93 -5.62
C GLY A 93 21.74 18.35 -5.08
N THR A 94 22.12 19.35 -5.87
CA THR A 94 21.84 20.76 -5.60
C THR A 94 20.96 21.37 -6.67
N MET A 95 19.95 22.12 -6.25
CA MET A 95 19.07 22.87 -7.16
C MET A 95 19.52 24.32 -7.28
N THR A 96 19.99 24.69 -8.47
CA THR A 96 20.40 26.06 -8.84
C THR A 96 19.42 26.60 -9.87
N LYS A 97 18.22 26.92 -9.42
CA LYS A 97 17.14 27.49 -10.23
C LYS A 97 16.80 28.88 -9.73
N GLY A 98 16.51 29.81 -10.66
CA GLY A 98 16.01 31.13 -10.36
C GLY A 98 14.56 31.12 -9.86
N LYS A 99 13.88 32.25 -9.94
CA LYS A 99 12.50 32.42 -9.44
C LYS A 99 11.50 32.53 -10.57
N PHE A 100 10.34 31.90 -10.37
CA PHE A 100 9.20 32.00 -11.27
C PHE A 100 7.91 32.21 -10.48
N PRO A 101 7.01 33.12 -10.90
CA PRO A 101 5.82 33.50 -10.14
C PRO A 101 4.65 32.55 -10.41
N TYR A 102 4.76 31.29 -9.97
CA TYR A 102 3.73 30.27 -10.16
C TYR A 102 2.36 30.66 -9.56
N GLU A 103 2.35 31.46 -8.49
CA GLU A 103 1.11 31.92 -7.83
C GLU A 103 0.39 33.05 -8.62
N TYR A 104 1.10 33.75 -9.51
CA TYR A 104 0.54 34.82 -10.32
C TYR A 104 -0.23 34.30 -11.54
N ILE A 105 0.25 33.18 -12.11
CA ILE A 105 -0.38 32.52 -13.26
C ILE A 105 -1.52 31.62 -12.78
N ASN A 106 -2.68 31.76 -13.41
CA ASN A 106 -3.88 30.97 -13.14
C ASN A 106 -4.66 30.70 -14.44
N ILE A 107 -5.72 29.90 -14.32
CA ILE A 107 -6.54 29.47 -15.45
C ILE A 107 -7.14 30.61 -16.28
N ASN A 108 -7.28 31.81 -15.70
CA ASN A 108 -7.92 32.95 -16.35
C ASN A 108 -6.91 33.88 -17.05
N ASN A 109 -5.64 33.88 -16.64
CA ASN A 109 -4.65 34.84 -17.15
C ASN A 109 -3.43 34.20 -17.85
N TYR A 110 -3.29 32.87 -17.83
CA TYR A 110 -2.06 32.23 -18.32
C TYR A 110 -1.74 32.55 -19.77
N ALA A 111 -2.73 32.55 -20.67
CA ALA A 111 -2.51 32.80 -22.09
C ALA A 111 -1.98 34.22 -22.32
N THR A 112 -2.67 35.23 -21.77
CA THR A 112 -2.31 36.63 -21.95
C THR A 112 -1.02 37.01 -21.22
N GLU A 113 -0.76 36.44 -20.05
CA GLU A 113 0.44 36.75 -19.28
C GLU A 113 1.68 36.04 -19.80
N LEU A 114 1.57 34.83 -20.36
CA LEU A 114 2.73 34.08 -20.86
C LEU A 114 3.15 34.48 -22.29
N ASP A 115 2.25 35.05 -23.09
CA ASP A 115 2.55 35.57 -24.44
C ASP A 115 3.44 36.83 -24.43
N LYS A 116 3.58 37.50 -23.28
CA LYS A 116 4.39 38.71 -23.15
C LYS A 116 5.89 38.41 -23.19
N SER A 117 6.64 39.30 -23.85
CA SER A 117 8.11 39.26 -23.91
C SER A 117 8.78 40.00 -22.76
N GLU A 118 8.09 40.93 -22.10
CA GLU A 118 8.62 41.63 -20.92
C GLU A 118 8.72 40.70 -19.70
N PRO A 119 9.65 40.94 -18.76
CA PRO A 119 9.69 40.21 -17.48
C PRO A 119 8.40 40.37 -16.68
N PHE A 120 8.16 39.46 -15.74
CA PHE A 120 7.07 39.58 -14.78
C PHE A 120 7.28 40.82 -13.89
N PRO A 121 6.20 41.54 -13.56
CA PRO A 121 6.27 42.65 -12.62
C PRO A 121 6.61 42.13 -11.23
N ARG A 122 7.21 42.98 -10.38
CA ARG A 122 7.70 42.56 -9.05
C ARG A 122 6.59 41.99 -8.17
N GLU A 123 5.40 42.55 -8.30
CA GLU A 123 4.17 42.18 -7.58
C GLU A 123 3.73 40.75 -7.91
N ALA A 124 4.16 40.18 -9.05
CA ALA A 124 3.90 38.79 -9.40
C ALA A 124 4.52 37.80 -8.41
N PHE A 125 5.53 38.23 -7.63
CA PHE A 125 6.19 37.41 -6.62
C PHE A 125 5.61 37.59 -5.21
N ASP A 126 4.57 38.40 -5.06
CA ASP A 126 3.96 38.67 -3.76
C ASP A 126 3.09 37.51 -3.30
N ASN A 127 3.44 36.94 -2.15
CA ASN A 127 2.63 35.91 -1.52
C ASN A 127 1.63 36.57 -0.56
N LYS A 128 0.39 36.76 -1.03
CA LYS A 128 -0.70 37.40 -0.27
C LYS A 128 -1.02 36.67 1.04
N LEU A 129 -0.93 35.34 1.05
CA LEU A 129 -1.23 34.51 2.22
C LEU A 129 -0.21 34.68 3.36
N LYS A 130 1.06 34.94 3.02
CA LYS A 130 2.16 35.09 3.98
C LYS A 130 2.54 36.55 4.21
N ASN A 131 1.86 37.49 3.54
CA ASN A 131 2.20 38.91 3.50
C ASN A 131 3.70 39.13 3.24
N LYS A 132 4.22 38.51 2.19
CA LYS A 132 5.65 38.55 1.84
C LYS A 132 5.83 38.95 0.38
N SER A 133 6.66 39.97 0.17
CA SER A 133 7.14 40.39 -1.13
C SER A 133 8.58 39.95 -1.38
N ILE A 134 9.00 40.01 -2.64
CA ILE A 134 10.39 39.75 -3.01
C ILE A 134 11.29 40.94 -2.64
N SER A 135 12.47 40.66 -2.08
CA SER A 135 13.50 41.69 -1.82
C SER A 135 14.10 42.21 -3.12
N GLU A 136 14.54 43.47 -3.14
CA GLU A 136 15.11 44.12 -4.32
C GLU A 136 16.25 43.31 -4.97
N ALA A 137 17.23 42.86 -4.18
CA ALA A 137 18.34 42.05 -4.67
C ALA A 137 17.87 40.79 -5.43
N LYS A 138 16.82 40.12 -4.92
CA LYS A 138 16.26 38.92 -5.56
C LYS A 138 15.43 39.24 -6.80
N CYS A 139 14.88 40.45 -6.87
CA CYS A 139 14.22 40.95 -8.07
C CYS A 139 15.26 41.18 -9.17
N GLN A 140 16.41 41.77 -8.85
CA GLN A 140 17.51 41.96 -9.79
C GLN A 140 18.08 40.63 -10.29
N GLU A 141 18.30 39.66 -9.41
CA GLU A 141 18.67 38.29 -9.80
C GLU A 141 17.66 37.67 -10.78
N TYR A 142 16.36 37.87 -10.52
CA TYR A 142 15.30 37.41 -11.41
C TYR A 142 15.36 38.08 -12.79
N LEU A 143 15.54 39.41 -12.86
CA LEU A 143 15.60 40.14 -14.12
C LEU A 143 16.76 39.66 -15.01
N VAL A 144 17.93 39.41 -14.41
CA VAL A 144 19.10 38.86 -15.11
C VAL A 144 18.81 37.45 -15.66
N ASP A 145 18.10 36.61 -14.91
CA ASP A 145 17.72 35.28 -15.38
C ASP A 145 16.62 35.32 -16.45
N ALA A 146 15.62 36.19 -16.29
CA ALA A 146 14.52 36.36 -17.22
C ALA A 146 15.00 36.85 -18.60
N ALA A 147 16.03 37.70 -18.64
CA ALA A 147 16.64 38.20 -19.88
C ALA A 147 17.22 37.10 -20.79
N LYS A 148 17.40 35.87 -20.29
CA LYS A 148 17.84 34.71 -21.08
C LYS A 148 16.73 34.13 -21.98
N PHE A 149 15.48 34.57 -21.81
CA PHE A 149 14.32 34.03 -22.49
C PHE A 149 13.63 35.10 -23.33
N THR A 150 13.15 34.73 -24.52
CA THR A 150 12.47 35.64 -25.45
C THR A 150 11.04 35.94 -25.02
N THR A 151 10.36 34.94 -24.45
CA THR A 151 8.99 35.05 -23.95
C THR A 151 8.87 34.44 -22.56
N ARG A 152 7.82 34.83 -21.83
CA ARG A 152 7.49 34.17 -20.56
C ARG A 152 7.11 32.69 -20.75
N TRP A 153 6.59 32.30 -21.93
CA TRP A 153 6.43 30.90 -22.32
C TRP A 153 7.74 30.13 -22.35
N ASP A 154 8.78 30.70 -22.94
CA ASP A 154 10.10 30.05 -23.01
C ASP A 154 10.70 29.88 -21.61
N GLN A 155 10.54 30.90 -20.77
CA GLN A 155 10.93 30.83 -19.35
C GLN A 155 10.15 29.73 -18.61
N ALA A 156 8.82 29.70 -18.72
CA ALA A 156 7.97 28.71 -18.06
C ALA A 156 8.31 27.29 -18.50
N ARG A 157 8.49 27.08 -19.81
CA ARG A 157 8.87 25.79 -20.40
C ARG A 157 10.22 25.32 -19.86
N SER A 158 11.23 26.18 -19.90
CA SER A 158 12.57 25.86 -19.37
C SER A 158 12.51 25.47 -17.90
N TYR A 159 11.75 26.23 -17.11
CA TYR A 159 11.58 26.00 -15.69
C TYR A 159 10.86 24.67 -15.37
N ASN A 160 9.83 24.32 -16.14
CA ASN A 160 9.11 23.06 -15.97
C ASN A 160 9.97 21.86 -16.38
N ILE A 161 10.69 21.95 -17.50
CA ILE A 161 11.63 20.91 -17.94
C ILE A 161 12.71 20.69 -16.89
N TYR A 162 13.29 21.76 -16.36
CA TYR A 162 14.31 21.66 -15.32
C TYR A 162 13.75 20.97 -14.06
N ASP A 163 12.57 21.40 -13.58
CA ASP A 163 11.95 20.81 -12.38
C ASP A 163 11.67 19.32 -12.56
N THR A 164 11.19 18.90 -13.74
CA THR A 164 10.99 17.48 -14.02
C THR A 164 12.31 16.72 -14.08
N ARG A 165 13.33 17.25 -14.78
CA ARG A 165 14.63 16.57 -14.92
C ARG A 165 15.32 16.33 -13.59
N ILE A 166 15.34 17.33 -12.71
CA ILE A 166 15.99 17.20 -11.39
C ILE A 166 15.23 16.26 -10.45
N THR A 167 13.97 15.91 -10.73
CA THR A 167 13.23 14.92 -9.94
C THR A 167 13.50 13.47 -10.34
N ILE A 168 14.05 13.21 -11.53
CA ILE A 168 14.22 11.84 -12.04
C ILE A 168 15.15 11.04 -11.11
N GLU A 169 16.34 11.54 -10.84
CA GLU A 169 17.33 10.86 -9.99
C GLU A 169 16.83 10.63 -8.54
N PRO A 170 16.23 11.63 -7.85
CA PRO A 170 15.56 11.39 -6.58
C PRO A 170 14.47 10.31 -6.63
N ILE A 171 13.66 10.27 -7.70
CA ILE A 171 12.63 9.24 -7.88
C ILE A 171 13.28 7.87 -8.07
N ASP A 172 14.33 7.75 -8.88
CA ASP A 172 15.08 6.51 -9.06
C ASP A 172 15.71 6.04 -7.74
N ASN A 173 16.22 6.96 -6.92
CA ASN A 173 16.75 6.65 -5.61
C ASN A 173 15.65 6.16 -4.65
N LEU A 174 14.45 6.76 -4.69
CA LEU A 174 13.31 6.23 -3.95
C LEU A 174 12.94 4.82 -4.41
N ILE A 175 12.88 4.61 -5.73
CA ILE A 175 12.57 3.30 -6.33
C ILE A 175 13.57 2.26 -5.82
N LYS A 176 14.88 2.53 -5.93
CA LYS A 176 15.94 1.66 -5.42
C LYS A 176 15.83 1.40 -3.92
N MET A 177 15.53 2.43 -3.13
CA MET A 177 15.35 2.30 -1.68
C MET A 177 14.17 1.39 -1.36
N MET A 178 13.06 1.50 -2.07
CA MET A 178 11.88 0.64 -1.86
C MET A 178 12.10 -0.79 -2.35
N PHE A 179 12.80 -0.97 -3.47
CA PHE A 179 13.21 -2.28 -3.98
C PHE A 179 14.05 -3.07 -2.97
N LYS A 180 14.91 -2.40 -2.18
CA LYS A 180 15.66 -3.04 -1.09
C LYS A 180 14.75 -3.77 -0.10
N TYR A 181 13.54 -3.27 0.10
CA TYR A 181 12.53 -3.85 1.00
C TYR A 181 11.49 -4.71 0.26
N LYS A 182 11.74 -5.05 -1.02
CA LYS A 182 10.80 -5.77 -1.89
C LYS A 182 9.43 -5.08 -2.02
N ILE A 183 9.40 -3.75 -1.95
CA ILE A 183 8.19 -2.94 -2.04
C ILE A 183 8.06 -2.40 -3.46
N ASP A 184 6.99 -2.79 -4.16
CA ASP A 184 6.65 -2.26 -5.47
C ASP A 184 5.89 -0.92 -5.35
N MET A 185 6.55 0.17 -5.74
CA MET A 185 5.94 1.51 -5.72
C MET A 185 4.88 1.73 -6.81
N LEU A 186 4.83 0.92 -7.87
CA LEU A 186 3.77 1.02 -8.88
C LEU A 186 2.45 0.42 -8.39
N VAL A 187 2.53 -0.58 -7.51
CA VAL A 187 1.36 -1.16 -6.82
C VAL A 187 0.95 -0.30 -5.61
N ILE A 188 1.91 0.41 -5.00
CA ILE A 188 1.71 1.20 -3.77
C ILE A 188 1.81 2.70 -4.09
N PHE A 189 0.67 3.29 -4.46
CA PHE A 189 0.54 4.66 -4.99
C PHE A 189 0.97 5.80 -4.05
N SER A 190 1.26 5.54 -2.76
CA SER A 190 1.62 6.60 -1.82
C SER A 190 2.86 6.30 -0.98
N MET A 191 3.68 7.34 -0.77
CA MET A 191 4.88 7.29 0.07
C MET A 191 4.58 6.91 1.53
N SER A 192 3.37 7.22 2.04
CA SER A 192 2.93 6.82 3.37
C SER A 192 2.69 5.30 3.45
N GLN A 193 2.11 4.69 2.41
CA GLN A 193 1.95 3.24 2.35
C GLN A 193 3.32 2.55 2.18
N CYS A 194 4.23 3.11 1.39
CA CYS A 194 5.60 2.60 1.27
C CYS A 194 6.35 2.66 2.62
N ALA A 195 6.25 3.77 3.35
CA ALA A 195 6.87 3.91 4.67
C ALA A 195 6.29 2.92 5.70
N ASN A 196 4.98 2.66 5.65
CA ASN A 196 4.36 1.62 6.47
C ASN A 196 4.90 0.23 6.10
N ALA A 197 4.98 -0.10 4.81
CA ALA A 197 5.52 -1.38 4.35
C ALA A 197 7.00 -1.57 4.76
N ILE A 198 7.83 -0.52 4.70
CA ILE A 198 9.21 -0.57 5.23
C ILE A 198 9.20 -0.86 6.73
N LYS A 199 8.35 -0.15 7.49
CA LYS A 199 8.25 -0.35 8.94
C LYS A 199 7.82 -1.78 9.29
N TYR A 200 6.88 -2.35 8.53
CA TYR A 200 6.48 -3.76 8.68
C TYR A 200 7.59 -4.71 8.27
N SER A 201 8.31 -4.47 7.16
CA SER A 201 9.49 -5.28 6.82
C SER A 201 10.50 -5.28 7.97
N SER A 202 10.95 -4.09 8.39
CA SER A 202 11.99 -3.97 9.42
C SER A 202 11.60 -4.47 10.81
N ALA A 203 10.32 -4.41 11.18
CA ALA A 203 9.86 -4.95 12.45
C ALA A 203 9.77 -6.49 12.47
N TYR A 204 9.75 -7.11 11.30
CA TYR A 204 9.63 -8.55 11.11
C TYR A 204 10.85 -9.14 10.37
N ASP A 205 11.96 -8.39 10.25
CA ASP A 205 13.19 -8.85 9.59
C ASP A 205 13.76 -10.12 10.28
N ASP A 206 13.55 -10.26 11.60
CA ASP A 206 13.96 -11.43 12.40
C ASP A 206 12.84 -12.47 12.57
N PHE A 207 11.63 -12.20 12.08
CA PHE A 207 10.47 -13.07 12.29
C PHE A 207 10.56 -14.29 11.40
N LYS A 208 10.71 -15.47 12.02
CA LYS A 208 10.75 -16.75 11.30
C LYS A 208 9.40 -17.42 11.45
N MET A 209 8.60 -17.38 10.38
CA MET A 209 7.29 -18.04 10.34
C MET A 209 7.34 -19.52 10.78
N ASN A 210 8.42 -20.23 10.47
CA ASN A 210 8.62 -21.64 10.84
C ASN A 210 9.21 -21.87 12.24
N GLY A 211 9.67 -20.82 12.93
CA GLY A 211 10.26 -20.90 14.27
C GLY A 211 9.35 -20.31 15.36
N ASP A 212 8.61 -19.24 15.02
CA ASP A 212 7.84 -18.45 15.99
C ASP A 212 6.34 -18.81 16.00
N TYR A 213 5.82 -19.41 14.92
CA TYR A 213 4.48 -19.98 14.86
C TYR A 213 4.53 -21.51 14.95
N ASN A 214 4.64 -22.03 16.18
CA ASN A 214 4.26 -23.42 16.44
C ASN A 214 2.73 -23.50 16.49
N ILE A 215 2.10 -23.62 15.33
CA ILE A 215 0.67 -23.99 15.27
C ILE A 215 0.58 -25.42 15.80
N GLU A 216 0.08 -25.58 17.01
CA GLU A 216 -0.29 -26.89 17.53
C GLU A 216 -1.40 -27.47 16.64
N ASP A 217 -1.02 -28.42 15.79
CA ASP A 217 -1.97 -29.14 14.94
C ASP A 217 -2.78 -30.12 15.81
N THR A 218 -3.80 -29.60 16.49
CA THR A 218 -4.73 -30.40 17.30
C THR A 218 -5.80 -31.11 16.46
N ASP A 219 -6.04 -30.63 15.23
CA ASP A 219 -6.99 -31.21 14.29
C ASP A 219 -6.41 -32.47 13.62
N LYS A 220 -7.27 -33.47 13.41
CA LYS A 220 -6.89 -34.70 12.69
C LYS A 220 -6.42 -34.38 11.26
N PRO A 221 -5.40 -35.10 10.74
CA PRO A 221 -5.01 -35.00 9.34
C PRO A 221 -6.22 -35.19 8.43
N ILE A 222 -6.24 -34.46 7.31
CA ILE A 222 -7.28 -34.67 6.31
C ILE A 222 -7.16 -36.07 5.71
N ASN A 223 -8.32 -36.69 5.44
CA ASN A 223 -8.40 -37.89 4.62
C ASN A 223 -9.23 -37.52 3.39
N ILE A 224 -8.56 -37.33 2.26
CA ILE A 224 -9.21 -36.96 1.00
C ILE A 224 -9.93 -38.20 0.47
N THR A 225 -11.21 -38.05 0.20
CA THR A 225 -12.04 -39.11 -0.38
C THR A 225 -12.06 -38.99 -1.91
N MET A 226 -12.21 -40.12 -2.60
CA MET A 226 -12.34 -40.13 -4.06
C MET A 226 -13.45 -39.18 -4.57
N PRO A 227 -14.66 -39.12 -3.98
CA PRO A 227 -15.69 -38.17 -4.40
C PRO A 227 -15.27 -36.70 -4.26
N TYR A 228 -14.52 -36.35 -3.20
CA TYR A 228 -14.00 -35.00 -3.03
C TYR A 228 -12.99 -34.66 -4.13
N TRP A 229 -12.09 -35.60 -4.44
CA TRP A 229 -11.10 -35.43 -5.50
C TRP A 229 -11.76 -35.28 -6.88
N THR A 230 -12.75 -36.12 -7.20
CA THR A 230 -13.52 -36.01 -8.45
C THR A 230 -14.15 -34.64 -8.60
N ALA A 231 -14.85 -34.15 -7.57
CA ALA A 231 -15.47 -32.82 -7.60
C ALA A 231 -14.44 -31.69 -7.75
N LYS A 232 -13.21 -31.87 -7.23
CA LYS A 232 -12.12 -30.91 -7.41
C LYS A 232 -11.60 -30.89 -8.84
N VAL A 233 -11.31 -32.06 -9.41
CA VAL A 233 -10.84 -32.20 -10.80
C VAL A 233 -11.85 -31.59 -11.77
N GLU A 234 -13.14 -31.89 -11.62
CA GLU A 234 -14.21 -31.29 -12.42
C GLU A 234 -14.21 -29.76 -12.31
N SER A 235 -14.12 -29.23 -11.10
CA SER A 235 -14.05 -27.79 -10.88
C SER A 235 -12.81 -27.14 -11.51
N TYR A 236 -11.66 -27.81 -11.53
CA TYR A 236 -10.45 -27.30 -12.18
C TYR A 236 -10.59 -27.26 -13.70
N ILE A 237 -11.18 -28.29 -14.29
CA ILE A 237 -11.49 -28.35 -15.73
C ILE A 237 -12.43 -27.21 -16.12
N GLU A 238 -13.52 -27.01 -15.38
CA GLU A 238 -14.46 -25.91 -15.64
C GLU A 238 -13.79 -24.53 -15.55
N GLN A 239 -12.93 -24.31 -14.55
CA GLN A 239 -12.20 -23.05 -14.36
C GLN A 239 -11.25 -22.76 -15.53
N ASP A 240 -10.58 -23.78 -16.04
CA ASP A 240 -9.62 -23.65 -17.12
C ASP A 240 -10.32 -23.49 -18.47
N GLN A 241 -11.39 -24.24 -18.73
CA GLN A 241 -12.25 -24.07 -19.91
C GLN A 241 -12.87 -22.67 -19.97
N LYS A 242 -13.39 -22.16 -18.85
CA LYS A 242 -13.97 -20.81 -18.78
C LYS A 242 -12.97 -19.70 -19.12
N LYS A 243 -11.67 -19.99 -18.98
CA LYS A 243 -10.56 -19.08 -19.29
C LYS A 243 -9.84 -19.44 -20.59
N ASN A 244 -10.39 -20.35 -21.40
CA ASN A 244 -9.81 -20.84 -22.65
C ASN A 244 -8.38 -21.37 -22.51
N ARG A 245 -8.06 -22.00 -21.37
CA ARG A 245 -6.76 -22.65 -21.17
C ARG A 245 -6.77 -24.07 -21.74
N ASP A 246 -5.60 -24.54 -22.16
CA ASP A 246 -5.41 -25.93 -22.56
C ASP A 246 -5.56 -26.86 -21.33
N SER A 247 -6.59 -27.70 -21.35
CA SER A 247 -6.86 -28.68 -20.30
C SER A 247 -6.39 -30.10 -20.67
N SER A 248 -5.70 -30.29 -21.80
CA SER A 248 -5.29 -31.62 -22.28
C SER A 248 -4.34 -32.36 -21.33
N LYS A 249 -3.59 -31.60 -20.52
CA LYS A 249 -2.62 -32.09 -19.54
C LYS A 249 -3.03 -31.80 -18.09
N ASN A 250 -4.28 -31.45 -17.86
CA ASN A 250 -4.76 -31.19 -16.49
C ASN A 250 -4.68 -32.45 -15.62
N VAL A 251 -4.59 -32.23 -14.31
CA VAL A 251 -4.76 -33.29 -13.32
C VAL A 251 -6.05 -34.05 -13.56
N THR A 252 -5.99 -35.37 -13.38
CA THR A 252 -7.11 -36.26 -13.67
C THR A 252 -7.59 -36.97 -12.41
N ILE A 253 -8.74 -37.63 -12.49
CA ILE A 253 -9.24 -38.51 -11.41
C ILE A 253 -8.19 -39.59 -11.08
N GLY A 254 -7.42 -40.05 -12.07
CA GLY A 254 -6.37 -41.06 -11.90
C GLY A 254 -5.17 -40.60 -11.05
N ASP A 255 -5.01 -39.29 -10.82
CA ASP A 255 -3.95 -38.74 -9.96
C ASP A 255 -4.30 -38.76 -8.46
N TYR A 256 -5.41 -39.40 -8.08
CA TYR A 256 -5.94 -39.42 -6.71
C TYR A 256 -4.90 -39.79 -5.65
N GLU A 257 -4.22 -40.93 -5.79
CA GLU A 257 -3.27 -41.42 -4.77
C GLU A 257 -2.10 -40.45 -4.58
N TYR A 258 -1.60 -39.87 -5.68
CA TYR A 258 -0.53 -38.89 -5.63
C TYR A 258 -0.93 -37.64 -4.84
N PHE A 259 -2.10 -37.06 -5.14
CA PHE A 259 -2.53 -35.84 -4.46
C PHE A 259 -3.04 -36.09 -3.05
N LYS A 260 -3.57 -37.29 -2.77
CA LYS A 260 -3.90 -37.72 -1.41
C LYS A 260 -2.64 -37.74 -0.53
N GLU A 261 -1.58 -38.43 -0.97
CA GLU A 261 -0.31 -38.46 -0.25
C GLU A 261 0.28 -37.05 -0.12
N LEU A 262 0.19 -36.23 -1.17
CA LEU A 262 0.65 -34.85 -1.16
C LEU A 262 -0.04 -34.02 -0.05
N PHE A 263 -1.36 -34.10 0.07
CA PHE A 263 -2.11 -33.35 1.09
C PHE A 263 -1.97 -33.93 2.50
N GLU A 264 -1.64 -35.22 2.65
CA GLU A 264 -1.37 -35.83 3.96
C GLU A 264 0.02 -35.47 4.48
N LYS A 265 1.02 -35.42 3.59
CA LYS A 265 2.43 -35.22 3.93
C LYS A 265 2.86 -33.76 3.96
N TYR A 266 2.30 -32.94 3.07
CA TYR A 266 2.70 -31.54 2.90
C TYR A 266 1.68 -30.58 3.51
N ARG A 267 2.13 -29.34 3.68
CA ARG A 267 1.34 -28.21 4.21
C ARG A 267 1.01 -27.24 3.08
N CYS A 268 0.10 -26.31 3.36
CA CYS A 268 -0.16 -25.20 2.43
C CYS A 268 1.13 -24.44 2.12
N TYR A 269 1.50 -24.30 0.85
CA TYR A 269 2.77 -23.66 0.49
C TYR A 269 2.82 -22.16 0.81
N ILE A 270 1.67 -21.51 1.00
CA ILE A 270 1.57 -20.08 1.36
C ILE A 270 1.61 -19.88 2.88
N CYS A 271 0.72 -20.55 3.62
CA CYS A 271 0.55 -20.30 5.06
C CYS A 271 1.16 -21.38 5.97
N ASN A 272 1.71 -22.45 5.41
CA ASN A 272 2.30 -23.59 6.13
C ASN A 272 1.36 -24.32 7.12
N CYS A 273 0.06 -24.06 7.09
CA CYS A 273 -0.91 -24.81 7.87
C CYS A 273 -1.14 -26.22 7.29
N LYS A 274 -1.35 -27.22 8.15
CA LYS A 274 -1.82 -28.56 7.71
C LYS A 274 -3.19 -28.47 7.03
N PHE A 275 -3.43 -29.39 6.13
CA PHE A 275 -4.73 -29.56 5.51
C PHE A 275 -5.68 -30.32 6.45
N THR A 276 -6.87 -29.75 6.64
CA THR A 276 -7.94 -30.31 7.47
C THR A 276 -9.28 -30.04 6.80
N TRP A 277 -10.38 -30.62 7.28
CA TRP A 277 -11.71 -30.30 6.75
C TRP A 277 -12.15 -28.84 7.02
N LYS A 278 -11.54 -28.19 8.01
CA LYS A 278 -11.65 -26.74 8.26
C LYS A 278 -10.73 -25.95 7.32
N ASN A 279 -9.48 -26.41 7.15
CA ASN A 279 -8.48 -25.82 6.25
C ASN A 279 -8.33 -26.65 4.97
N ARG A 280 -9.37 -26.63 4.13
CA ARG A 280 -9.50 -27.58 3.00
C ARG A 280 -8.40 -27.38 1.95
N PRO A 281 -7.77 -28.46 1.45
CA PRO A 281 -6.77 -28.39 0.41
C PRO A 281 -7.38 -28.04 -0.95
N THR A 282 -6.56 -27.41 -1.75
CA THR A 282 -6.78 -27.06 -3.15
C THR A 282 -5.42 -27.09 -3.86
N LEU A 283 -5.46 -27.05 -5.19
CA LEU A 283 -4.31 -26.78 -6.03
C LEU A 283 -4.34 -25.31 -6.44
N ASP A 284 -3.24 -24.60 -6.19
CA ASP A 284 -3.00 -23.26 -6.73
C ASP A 284 -2.05 -23.37 -7.92
N ARG A 285 -2.28 -22.56 -8.96
CA ARG A 285 -1.47 -22.58 -10.17
C ARG A 285 -0.19 -21.78 -9.95
N ILE A 286 0.93 -22.30 -10.45
CA ILE A 286 2.20 -21.57 -10.47
C ILE A 286 2.14 -20.49 -11.56
N ASP A 287 1.79 -20.89 -12.78
CA ASP A 287 1.49 -20.01 -13.90
C ASP A 287 -0.03 -19.98 -14.15
N ASN A 288 -0.61 -18.78 -14.08
CA ASN A 288 -2.04 -18.54 -14.28
C ASN A 288 -2.49 -18.58 -15.73
N GLU A 289 -1.56 -18.57 -16.69
CA GLU A 289 -1.84 -18.74 -18.12
C GLU A 289 -1.96 -20.22 -18.50
N LEU A 290 -1.35 -21.11 -17.72
CA LEU A 290 -1.40 -22.56 -17.92
C LEU A 290 -2.53 -23.21 -17.11
N GLY A 291 -2.99 -24.39 -17.56
CA GLY A 291 -3.99 -25.18 -16.85
C GLY A 291 -3.46 -25.79 -15.54
N HIS A 292 -4.33 -26.48 -14.80
CA HIS A 292 -3.95 -27.24 -13.61
C HIS A 292 -3.18 -28.52 -13.98
N MET A 293 -2.01 -28.39 -14.58
CA MET A 293 -1.10 -29.51 -14.86
C MET A 293 -0.36 -29.92 -13.58
N LYS A 294 0.04 -31.19 -13.48
CA LYS A 294 0.67 -31.75 -12.28
C LYS A 294 1.97 -31.03 -11.84
N ASP A 295 2.72 -30.49 -12.80
CA ASP A 295 3.94 -29.70 -12.62
C ASP A 295 3.68 -28.18 -12.50
N ASN A 296 2.46 -27.72 -12.78
CA ASN A 296 2.05 -26.31 -12.68
C ASN A 296 1.20 -26.02 -11.44
N VAL A 297 1.18 -26.92 -10.45
CA VAL A 297 0.33 -26.76 -9.26
C VAL A 297 1.08 -26.97 -7.95
N LEU A 298 0.71 -26.21 -6.93
CA LEU A 298 1.18 -26.36 -5.56
C LEU A 298 0.02 -26.60 -4.58
N PRO A 299 0.22 -27.39 -3.51
CA PRO A 299 -0.81 -27.63 -2.52
C PRO A 299 -1.06 -26.36 -1.70
N CYS A 300 -2.28 -25.82 -1.79
CA CYS A 300 -2.67 -24.55 -1.17
C CYS A 300 -4.01 -24.71 -0.45
N CYS A 301 -4.22 -24.02 0.67
CA CYS A 301 -5.52 -24.09 1.33
C CYS A 301 -6.53 -23.16 0.67
N LEU A 302 -7.81 -23.51 0.78
CA LEU A 302 -8.92 -22.76 0.16
C LEU A 302 -8.90 -21.27 0.54
N TYR A 303 -8.51 -20.93 1.76
CA TYR A 303 -8.45 -19.55 2.23
C TYR A 303 -7.37 -18.75 1.48
N CYS A 304 -6.15 -19.29 1.40
CA CYS A 304 -5.03 -18.66 0.69
C CYS A 304 -5.33 -18.56 -0.81
N ASN A 305 -5.86 -19.63 -1.42
CA ASN A 305 -6.18 -19.67 -2.85
C ASN A 305 -7.32 -18.70 -3.23
N LYS A 306 -8.34 -18.51 -2.36
CA LYS A 306 -9.41 -17.51 -2.60
C LYS A 306 -8.98 -16.07 -2.38
N LYS A 307 -8.12 -15.81 -1.38
CA LYS A 307 -7.70 -14.43 -1.05
C LYS A 307 -6.64 -13.86 -1.98
N ASP A 308 -6.10 -14.68 -2.88
CA ASP A 308 -5.29 -14.19 -4.00
C ASP A 308 -6.08 -13.26 -4.94
N ILE A 309 -7.42 -13.34 -4.92
CA ILE A 309 -8.29 -12.52 -5.78
C ILE A 309 -8.67 -11.17 -5.13
N THR A 310 -8.46 -10.96 -3.82
CA THR A 310 -8.94 -9.74 -3.12
C THR A 310 -7.98 -9.13 -2.06
N GLY A 311 -6.74 -9.60 -1.93
CA GLY A 311 -5.89 -9.29 -0.77
C GLY A 311 -5.05 -8.02 -0.85
N GLY A 312 -5.23 -7.10 0.11
CA GLY A 312 -4.36 -5.94 0.33
C GLY A 312 -2.91 -6.29 0.71
N LEU A 313 -2.09 -5.24 0.90
CA LEU A 313 -0.61 -5.20 1.03
C LEU A 313 0.08 -6.41 1.71
N SER A 314 -0.52 -6.99 2.75
CA SER A 314 0.06 -8.17 3.45
C SER A 314 0.20 -9.38 2.53
N ASN A 315 -0.79 -9.66 1.67
CA ASN A 315 -0.76 -10.85 0.81
C ASN A 315 0.27 -10.74 -0.32
N ALA A 316 0.49 -9.54 -0.86
CA ALA A 316 1.49 -9.28 -1.89
C ALA A 316 2.93 -9.49 -1.39
N LEU A 317 3.22 -9.06 -0.14
CA LEU A 317 4.52 -9.26 0.50
C LEU A 317 4.82 -10.74 0.79
N HIS A 318 3.80 -11.55 1.09
CA HIS A 318 3.99 -12.98 1.36
C HIS A 318 4.39 -13.80 0.11
N ARG A 319 3.90 -13.47 -1.09
CA ARG A 319 4.32 -14.16 -2.33
C ARG A 319 5.80 -13.88 -2.67
N TYR A 320 6.26 -12.64 -2.51
CA TYR A 320 7.64 -12.24 -2.81
C TYR A 320 8.71 -12.79 -1.85
N ASN A 321 8.30 -13.30 -0.68
CA ASN A 321 9.22 -13.90 0.28
C ASN A 321 9.33 -15.42 0.16
N ASN A 322 8.39 -16.07 -0.53
CA ASN A 322 8.35 -17.53 -0.72
C ASN A 322 8.64 -17.98 -2.17
N MET A 323 8.87 -17.04 -3.10
CA MET A 323 9.52 -17.27 -4.40
C MET A 323 11.01 -16.95 -4.29
#